data_AF-A0A845UV55-F1
#
_entry.id   AF-A0A845UV55-F1
#
_cell.length_a   1.000
_cell.length_b   1.000
_cell.length_c   1.000
_cell.angle_alpha   90.00
_cell.angle_beta   90.00
_cell.angle_gamma   90.00
#
_symmetry.space_group_name_H-M   'P 1'
#
loop_
_entity.id
_entity.type
_entity.pdbx_description
1 polymer ?
#
loop_
_entity_poly.entity_id
_entity_poly.type
_entity_poly.pdbx_seq_one_letter_code
_entity_poly.pdbx_strand_id
1 'polypeptide(L)'
;VAASGDRLQADGSVTPVDAPINMETGEFNTEKGDPELMTVWTDPDWNPDVEAFYYARVLQLPTARWTLYDELREGVSYPEDVKRELVERAWASPIWHEVN
;
A
#
# COMPACT_ATOMS: atom_id res chain seq x y z
N VAL A 1 -1.11 7.48 11.02
CA VAL A 1 -0.93 7.12 9.59
C VAL A 1 0.23 7.93 9.05
N ALA A 2 1.11 7.34 8.25
CA ALA A 2 2.10 8.07 7.45
C ALA A 2 1.76 7.91 5.97
N ALA A 3 2.04 8.94 5.18
CA ALA A 3 1.90 8.93 3.74
C ALA A 3 3.08 9.69 3.14
N SER A 4 3.56 9.23 1.98
CA SER A 4 4.61 9.93 1.25
C SER A 4 4.12 11.25 0.65
N GLY A 5 4.98 12.27 0.64
CA GLY A 5 4.63 13.63 0.25
C GLY A 5 3.48 14.24 1.05
N ASP A 6 2.93 15.35 0.58
CA ASP A 6 1.87 16.08 1.29
C ASP A 6 0.46 15.52 1.00
N ARG A 7 0.28 14.22 1.25
CA ARG A 7 -0.98 13.50 0.93
C ARG A 7 -1.90 13.27 2.13
N LEU A 8 -1.38 13.37 3.35
CA LEU A 8 -2.19 13.24 4.57
C LEU A 8 -2.99 14.52 4.83
N GLN A 9 -4.31 14.39 4.92
CA GLN A 9 -5.24 15.49 5.18
C GLN A 9 -5.50 15.68 6.68
N ALA A 10 -6.04 16.84 7.05
CA ALA A 10 -6.32 17.20 8.45
C ALA A 10 -7.36 16.29 9.12
N ASP A 11 -8.24 15.66 8.33
CA ASP A 11 -9.24 14.69 8.80
C ASP A 11 -8.71 13.25 8.92
N GLY A 12 -7.42 13.04 8.63
CA GLY A 12 -6.77 11.72 8.66
C GLY A 12 -6.93 10.91 7.38
N SER A 13 -7.64 11.41 6.36
CA SER A 13 -7.68 10.78 5.04
C SER A 13 -6.37 10.97 4.29
N VAL A 14 -6.09 10.09 3.32
CA VAL A 14 -4.88 10.14 2.50
C VAL A 14 -5.27 10.21 1.04
N THR A 15 -4.83 11.27 0.34
CA THR A 15 -5.01 11.39 -1.11
C THR A 15 -4.28 10.26 -1.80
N PRO A 16 -4.91 9.56 -2.78
CA PRO A 16 -4.23 8.55 -3.58
C PRO A 16 -2.95 9.09 -4.21
N VAL A 17 -1.91 8.26 -4.24
CA VAL A 17 -0.64 8.63 -4.91
C VAL A 17 -0.83 8.53 -6.43
N ASP A 18 -0.37 9.54 -7.15
CA ASP A 18 -0.28 9.51 -8.62
C ASP A 18 1.10 9.00 -9.01
N ALA A 19 1.20 7.66 -9.13
CA ALA A 19 2.43 6.94 -9.43
C ALA A 19 2.14 5.79 -10.42
N PRO A 20 1.77 6.10 -11.67
CA PRO A 20 1.49 5.08 -12.67
C PRO A 20 2.74 4.28 -13.01
N ILE A 21 2.55 3.01 -13.39
CA ILE A 21 3.61 2.19 -13.97
C ILE A 21 3.81 2.53 -15.45
N ASN A 22 4.98 2.19 -16.00
CA ASN A 22 5.19 2.20 -17.44
C ASN A 22 4.57 0.93 -18.05
N MET A 23 3.54 1.10 -18.90
CA MET A 23 2.85 -0.02 -19.55
C MET A 23 3.66 -0.70 -20.67
N GLU A 24 4.72 -0.06 -21.17
CA GLU A 24 5.59 -0.63 -22.21
C GLU A 24 6.74 -1.45 -21.62
N THR A 25 7.17 -1.15 -20.39
CA THR A 25 8.31 -1.81 -19.74
C THR A 25 7.94 -2.62 -18.49
N GLY A 26 6.79 -2.32 -17.87
CA GLY A 26 6.39 -2.85 -16.58
C GLY A 26 7.16 -2.27 -15.38
N GLU A 27 7.93 -1.20 -15.59
CA GLU A 27 8.66 -0.51 -14.53
C GLU A 27 7.71 0.32 -13.66
N PHE A 28 7.93 0.29 -12.35
CA PHE A 28 7.19 1.11 -11.40
C PHE A 28 7.79 2.52 -11.31
N ASN A 29 7.02 3.47 -10.77
CA ASN A 29 7.50 4.85 -10.59
C ASN A 29 8.58 4.92 -9.49
N THR A 30 9.78 5.35 -9.84
CA THR A 30 10.93 5.48 -8.92
C THR A 30 11.10 6.89 -8.34
N GLU A 31 10.31 7.87 -8.78
CA GLU A 31 10.39 9.28 -8.36
C GLU A 31 9.37 9.63 -7.26
N LYS A 32 8.28 8.85 -7.17
CA LYS A 32 7.20 9.02 -6.20
C LYS A 32 7.33 7.99 -5.08
N GLY A 33 6.53 8.19 -4.02
CA GLY A 33 6.62 7.33 -2.83
C GLY A 33 7.75 7.77 -1.91
N ASP A 34 7.94 7.01 -0.84
CA ASP A 34 9.11 7.13 0.03
C ASP A 34 9.64 5.73 0.34
N PRO A 35 10.96 5.53 0.43
CA PRO A 35 11.56 4.25 0.80
C PRO A 35 11.32 3.89 2.27
N GLU A 36 10.97 4.87 3.10
CA GLU A 36 10.71 4.71 4.53
C GLU A 36 9.55 5.62 4.94
N LEU A 37 8.64 5.09 5.76
CA LEU A 37 7.56 5.86 6.37
C LEU A 37 7.63 5.67 7.88
N MET A 38 7.70 6.77 8.62
CA MET A 38 7.76 6.76 10.08
C MET A 38 6.66 7.65 10.66
N THR A 39 5.97 7.16 11.69
CA THR A 39 4.94 7.91 12.40
C THR A 39 4.76 7.35 13.80
N VAL A 40 4.12 8.14 14.66
CA VAL A 40 3.60 7.71 15.96
C VAL A 40 2.08 7.81 15.88
N TRP A 41 1.39 6.78 16.36
CA TRP A 41 -0.05 6.77 16.45
C TRP A 41 -0.46 6.38 17.86
N THR A 42 -1.47 7.07 18.39
CA THR A 42 -2.06 6.81 19.70
C THR A 42 -3.52 6.42 19.48
N ASP A 43 -3.94 5.34 20.11
CA ASP A 43 -5.33 4.90 20.10
C ASP A 43 -6.19 5.89 20.92
N PRO A 44 -7.08 6.68 20.29
CA PRO A 44 -7.89 7.66 21.00
C PRO A 44 -8.95 7.02 21.91
N ASP A 45 -9.27 5.76 21.68
CA ASP A 45 -10.28 5.00 22.39
C ASP A 45 -9.65 3.93 23.32
N TRP A 46 -8.36 4.08 23.64
CA TRP A 46 -7.60 3.14 24.47
C TRP A 46 -8.31 2.87 25.80
N ASN A 47 -8.55 1.59 26.07
CA ASN A 47 -9.03 1.10 27.34
C ASN A 47 -8.21 -0.13 27.77
N PRO A 48 -7.46 -0.08 28.88
CA PRO A 48 -6.66 -1.22 29.33
C PRO A 48 -7.49 -2.42 29.80
N ASP A 49 -8.79 -2.24 30.07
CA ASP A 49 -9.70 -3.29 30.53
C ASP A 49 -10.34 -4.09 29.38
N VAL A 50 -9.94 -3.83 28.12
CA VAL A 50 -10.42 -4.59 26.95
C VAL A 50 -9.27 -5.26 26.22
N GLU A 51 -9.49 -6.49 25.78
CA GLU A 51 -8.60 -7.20 24.87
C GLU A 51 -8.43 -6.41 23.55
N ALA A 52 -7.20 -6.25 23.08
CA ALA A 52 -6.91 -5.52 21.86
C ALA A 52 -5.70 -6.11 21.12
N PHE A 53 -5.61 -5.82 19.82
CA PHE A 53 -4.39 -6.08 19.06
C PHE A 53 -4.11 -4.96 18.06
N TYR A 54 -2.83 -4.68 17.86
CA TYR A 54 -2.34 -3.64 16.97
C TYR A 54 -1.43 -4.24 15.91
N TYR A 55 -1.55 -3.78 14.68
CA TYR A 55 -0.67 -4.16 13.59
C TYR A 55 -0.45 -2.95 12.68
N ALA A 56 0.70 -2.94 11.99
CA ALA A 56 0.94 -2.02 10.90
C ALA A 56 0.53 -2.65 9.56
N ARG A 57 -0.02 -1.86 8.66
CA ARG A 57 -0.19 -2.23 7.25
C ARG A 57 0.47 -1.19 6.35
N VAL A 58 1.08 -1.65 5.26
CA VAL A 58 1.77 -0.81 4.28
C VAL A 58 1.19 -1.08 2.90
N LEU A 59 1.05 -0.03 2.10
CA LEU A 59 0.67 -0.12 0.68
C LEU A 59 1.87 0.30 -0.15
N GLN A 60 2.26 -0.54 -1.11
CA GLN A 60 3.28 -0.21 -2.09
C GLN A 60 2.71 0.72 -3.17
N LEU A 61 3.60 1.39 -3.92
CA LEU A 61 3.20 1.98 -5.19
C LEU A 61 2.63 0.92 -6.14
N PRO A 62 1.82 1.32 -7.14
CA PRO A 62 1.41 0.42 -8.21
C PRO A 62 2.62 -0.28 -8.85
N THR A 63 2.49 -1.58 -9.08
CA THR A 63 3.48 -2.41 -9.78
C THR A 63 2.81 -3.20 -10.89
N ALA A 64 3.59 -3.58 -11.90
CA ALA A 64 3.12 -4.44 -12.96
C ALA A 64 2.68 -5.81 -12.41
N ARG A 65 1.51 -6.26 -12.85
CA ARG A 65 1.01 -7.61 -12.59
C ARG A 65 1.65 -8.59 -13.57
N TRP A 66 1.68 -9.87 -13.21
CA TRP A 66 2.17 -10.95 -14.07
C TRP A 66 1.55 -10.94 -15.48
N THR A 67 0.28 -10.52 -15.61
CA THR A 67 -0.42 -10.39 -16.90
C THR A 67 0.24 -9.38 -17.82
N LEU A 68 0.70 -8.23 -17.31
CA LEU A 68 1.44 -7.27 -18.13
C LEU A 68 2.78 -7.85 -18.58
N TYR A 69 3.50 -8.50 -17.67
CA TYR A 69 4.77 -9.14 -18.04
C TYR A 69 4.60 -10.24 -19.09
N ASP A 70 3.49 -10.96 -19.05
CA ASP A 70 3.17 -11.99 -20.04
C ASP A 70 2.85 -11.39 -21.42
N GLU A 71 2.04 -10.30 -21.48
CA GLU A 71 1.81 -9.56 -22.74
C GLU A 71 3.12 -9.03 -23.34
N LEU A 72 4.01 -8.47 -22.51
CA LEU A 72 5.29 -7.90 -22.96
C LEU A 72 6.30 -8.95 -23.43
N ARG A 73 6.34 -10.13 -22.79
CA ARG A 73 7.34 -11.17 -23.07
C ARG A 73 6.89 -12.12 -24.18
N GLU A 74 5.63 -12.53 -24.13
CA GLU A 74 5.10 -13.59 -24.99
C GLU A 74 4.22 -13.05 -26.13
N GLY A 75 3.90 -11.75 -26.13
CA GLY A 75 3.08 -11.12 -27.16
C GLY A 75 1.62 -11.59 -27.16
N VAL A 76 1.16 -12.18 -26.05
CA VAL A 76 -0.25 -12.55 -25.85
C VAL A 76 -1.09 -11.32 -25.55
N SER A 77 -2.41 -11.45 -25.64
CA SER A 77 -3.34 -10.38 -25.24
C SER A 77 -4.42 -10.91 -24.29
N TYR A 78 -4.66 -10.14 -23.23
CA TYR A 78 -5.74 -10.39 -22.28
C TYR A 78 -6.95 -9.49 -22.56
N PRO A 79 -8.17 -9.92 -22.19
CA PRO A 79 -9.36 -9.06 -22.20
C PRO A 79 -9.14 -7.74 -21.45
N GLU A 80 -9.93 -6.71 -21.79
CA GLU A 80 -9.76 -5.35 -21.25
C GLU A 80 -9.98 -5.27 -19.73
N ASP A 81 -10.81 -6.15 -19.17
CA ASP A 81 -11.12 -6.19 -17.73
C ASP A 81 -10.01 -6.84 -16.89
N VAL A 82 -9.06 -7.55 -17.54
CA VAL A 82 -7.91 -8.14 -16.87
C VAL A 82 -6.93 -7.05 -16.46
N LYS A 83 -6.68 -6.93 -15.16
CA LYS A 83 -5.76 -5.94 -14.60
C LYS A 83 -4.32 -6.24 -15.02
N ARG A 84 -3.59 -5.19 -15.40
CA ARG A 84 -2.16 -5.17 -15.80
C ARG A 84 -1.25 -4.62 -14.71
N GLU A 85 -1.84 -4.01 -13.69
CA GLU A 85 -1.14 -3.51 -12.51
C GLU A 85 -1.87 -3.94 -11.24
N LEU A 86 -1.19 -3.82 -10.11
CA LEU A 86 -1.72 -4.09 -8.78
C LEU A 86 -1.05 -3.20 -7.74
N VAL A 87 -1.65 -3.15 -6.55
CA VAL A 87 -1.05 -2.53 -5.36
C VAL A 87 -0.90 -3.62 -4.30
N GLU A 88 0.33 -3.88 -3.90
CA GLU A 88 0.64 -4.85 -2.85
C GLU A 88 0.41 -4.28 -1.47
N ARG A 89 0.09 -5.17 -0.53
CA ARG A 89 -0.16 -4.81 0.87
C ARG A 89 0.57 -5.77 1.78
N ALA A 90 1.44 -5.22 2.62
CA ALA A 90 2.09 -5.96 3.71
C ALA A 90 1.36 -5.68 5.03
N TRP A 91 1.33 -6.69 5.90
CA TRP A 91 0.79 -6.62 7.24
C TRP A 91 1.86 -7.10 8.21
N ALA A 92 2.06 -6.36 9.30
CA ALA A 92 2.92 -6.80 10.39
C ALA A 92 2.20 -7.85 11.25
N SER A 93 2.99 -8.61 11.99
CA SER A 93 2.44 -9.45 13.07
C SER A 93 1.68 -8.59 14.08
N PRO A 94 0.57 -9.10 14.64
CA PRO A 94 -0.17 -8.40 15.67
C PRO A 94 0.64 -8.32 16.97
N ILE A 95 0.50 -7.19 17.67
CA ILE A 95 0.94 -6.97 19.05
C ILE A 95 -0.33 -7.03 19.90
N TRP A 96 -0.39 -7.99 20.82
CA TRP A 96 -1.57 -8.23 21.66
C TRP A 96 -1.49 -7.46 22.98
N HIS A 97 -2.64 -6.99 23.42
CA HIS A 97 -2.89 -6.53 24.78
C HIS A 97 -3.96 -7.43 25.39
N GLU A 98 -3.60 -8.13 26.46
CA GLU A 98 -4.44 -9.07 27.19
C GLU A 98 -4.85 -8.51 28.56
N VAL A 99 -6.07 -8.82 29.00
CA VAL A 99 -6.62 -8.42 30.30
C VAL A 99 -6.45 -9.58 31.27
N ASN A 100 -5.70 -9.36 32.35
CA ASN A 100 -5.47 -10.36 33.41
C ASN A 100 -6.55 -10.34 34.50
#